data_AF-A0A011PJ46-F1
#
_entry.id   AF-A0A011PJ46-F1
#
_cell.length_a   1.000
_cell.length_b   1.000
_cell.length_c   1.000
_cell.angle_alpha   90.00
_cell.angle_beta   90.00
_cell.angle_gamma   90.00
#
_symmetry.space_group_name_H-M   'P 1'
#
loop_
_entity.id
_entity.type
_entity.pdbx_description
1 polymer ?
#
loop_
_entity_poly.entity_id
_entity_poly.type
_entity_poly.pdbx_seq_one_letter_code
_entity_poly.pdbx_strand_id
1 'polypeptide(L)'
;MHNVENIRFVSPAAPGFYVLEPCYNEAGDAICEVYREPVVAWALGAIGCVTPVTAHEVLNSNDFHAILCPDGAVRAYNDAWESEAKWLDQQKAKVSRDQLR
;
A
#
# COMPACT_ATOMS: atom_id res chain seq x y z
N MET A 1 -6.55 20.18 -5.50
CA MET A 1 -5.83 20.29 -6.79
C MET A 1 -4.70 19.28 -6.72
N HIS A 2 -4.92 18.08 -7.26
CA HIS A 2 -3.93 17.00 -7.21
C HIS A 2 -2.77 17.42 -8.11
N ASN A 3 -1.63 17.73 -7.51
CA ASN A 3 -0.39 17.78 -8.28
C ASN A 3 -0.18 16.34 -8.75
N VAL A 4 -0.56 16.06 -10.00
CA VAL A 4 -0.09 14.89 -10.71
C VAL A 4 1.43 15.01 -10.64
N GLU A 5 2.07 14.20 -9.80
CA GLU A 5 3.52 14.17 -9.76
C GLU A 5 3.98 13.90 -11.19
N ASN A 6 4.78 14.81 -11.76
CA ASN A 6 5.32 14.59 -13.09
C ASN A 6 6.22 13.35 -13.03
N ILE A 7 5.73 12.22 -13.54
CA ILE A 7 6.53 11.01 -13.64
C ILE A 7 7.67 11.27 -14.61
N ARG A 8 8.89 11.00 -14.16
CA ARG A 8 10.10 11.09 -14.98
C ARG A 8 10.44 9.76 -15.65
N PHE A 9 10.21 8.66 -14.94
CA PHE A 9 10.56 7.32 -15.41
C PHE A 9 9.60 6.28 -14.85
N VAL A 10 9.40 5.20 -15.60
CA VAL A 10 8.69 4.01 -15.15
C VAL A 10 9.57 2.79 -15.40
N SER A 11 9.82 2.01 -14.36
CA SER A 11 10.53 0.73 -14.45
C SER A 11 9.57 -0.42 -14.23
N PRO A 12 9.64 -1.51 -15.02
CA PRO A 12 8.94 -2.75 -14.67
C PRO A 12 9.32 -3.22 -13.27
N ALA A 13 8.34 -3.73 -12.52
CA ALA A 13 8.60 -4.35 -11.22
C ALA A 13 9.02 -5.81 -11.41
N ALA A 14 9.93 -6.28 -10.56
CA ALA A 14 10.14 -7.71 -10.43
C ALA A 14 8.88 -8.38 -9.85
N PRO A 15 8.59 -9.64 -10.16
CA PRO A 15 7.48 -10.35 -9.53
C PRO A 15 7.62 -10.44 -8.00
N GLY A 16 6.48 -10.52 -7.30
CA GLY A 16 6.43 -10.75 -5.85
C GLY A 16 6.27 -9.49 -4.99
N PHE A 17 6.08 -8.32 -5.60
CA PHE A 17 5.68 -7.09 -4.89
C PHE A 17 4.18 -6.89 -4.97
N TYR A 18 3.56 -6.51 -3.85
CA TYR A 18 2.12 -6.24 -3.78
C TYR A 18 1.84 -4.98 -2.96
N VAL A 19 0.91 -4.15 -3.42
CA VAL A 19 0.28 -3.15 -2.55
C VAL A 19 -0.74 -3.87 -1.68
N LEU A 20 -0.71 -3.58 -0.39
CA LEU A 20 -1.64 -4.14 0.59
C LEU A 20 -2.74 -3.14 0.92
N GLU A 21 -3.98 -3.62 0.86
CA GLU A 21 -5.16 -2.87 1.27
C GLU A 21 -5.95 -3.65 2.31
N PRO A 22 -6.52 -2.97 3.31
CA PRO A 22 -7.40 -3.63 4.27
C PRO A 22 -8.72 -3.98 3.60
N CYS A 23 -9.16 -5.23 3.76
CA CYS A 23 -10.50 -5.65 3.34
C CYS A 23 -11.40 -5.75 4.57
N TYR A 24 -12.61 -5.18 4.44
CA TYR A 24 -13.59 -5.12 5.50
C TYR A 24 -14.60 -6.27 5.36
N ASN A 25 -15.16 -6.71 6.49
CA ASN A 25 -16.27 -7.65 6.50
C ASN A 25 -17.51 -7.07 5.77
N GLU A 26 -18.53 -7.90 5.57
CA GLU A 26 -19.76 -7.48 4.86
C GLU A 26 -20.47 -6.27 5.49
N ALA A 27 -20.33 -6.09 6.82
CA ALA A 27 -20.90 -4.95 7.54
C ALA A 27 -20.07 -3.65 7.39
N GLY A 28 -18.83 -3.74 6.90
CA GLY A 28 -17.92 -2.61 6.74
C GLY A 28 -17.31 -2.09 8.03
N ASP A 29 -17.50 -2.78 9.16
CA ASP A 29 -17.14 -2.28 10.50
C ASP A 29 -15.85 -2.89 11.06
N ALA A 30 -15.36 -3.97 10.46
CA ALA A 30 -14.12 -4.62 10.88
C ALA A 30 -13.27 -5.04 9.69
N ILE A 31 -11.95 -4.81 9.78
CA ILE A 31 -10.98 -5.37 8.83
C ILE A 31 -10.85 -6.86 9.11
N CYS A 32 -11.15 -7.71 8.13
CA CYS A 32 -11.09 -9.16 8.28
C CYS A 32 -9.86 -9.77 7.60
N GLU A 33 -9.49 -9.27 6.43
CA GLU A 33 -8.44 -9.84 5.58
C GLU A 33 -7.60 -8.77 4.86
N VAL A 34 -6.59 -9.22 4.11
CA VAL A 34 -5.71 -8.38 3.31
C VAL A 34 -6.02 -8.60 1.84
N TYR A 35 -6.32 -7.51 1.14
CA TYR A 35 -6.30 -7.51 -0.32
C TYR A 35 -4.87 -7.22 -0.80
N ARG A 36 -4.40 -8.00 -1.77
CA ARG A 36 -3.05 -7.89 -2.36
C ARG A 36 -3.18 -7.54 -3.82
N GLU A 37 -2.78 -6.34 -4.19
CA GLU A 37 -2.73 -5.94 -5.58
C GLU A 37 -1.29 -6.04 -6.12
N PRO A 38 -1.04 -6.78 -7.23
CA PRO A 38 0.30 -6.89 -7.80
C PRO A 38 0.85 -5.54 -8.24
N VAL A 39 2.08 -5.25 -7.85
CA VAL A 39 2.84 -4.12 -8.40
C VAL A 39 3.39 -4.55 -9.76
N VAL A 40 2.99 -3.85 -10.83
CA VAL A 40 3.41 -4.14 -12.20
C VAL A 40 4.60 -3.27 -12.63
N ALA A 41 4.74 -2.08 -12.02
CA ALA A 41 5.83 -1.16 -12.29
C ALA A 41 6.11 -0.22 -11.10
N TRP A 42 7.20 0.52 -11.20
CA TRP A 42 7.61 1.57 -10.28
C TRP A 42 7.70 2.89 -11.03
N ALA A 43 7.00 3.92 -10.56
CA ALA A 43 7.08 5.26 -11.13
C ALA A 43 7.99 6.15 -10.28
N LEU A 44 8.91 6.85 -10.93
CA LEU A 44 9.77 7.86 -10.29
C LEU A 44 9.20 9.25 -10.55
N GLY A 45 8.71 9.91 -9.50
CA GLY A 45 8.18 11.27 -9.54
C GLY A 45 9.27 12.35 -9.68
N ALA A 46 8.86 13.57 -10.00
CA ALA A 46 9.78 14.69 -10.23
C ALA A 46 10.57 15.13 -8.99
N ILE A 47 10.08 14.80 -7.79
CA ILE A 47 10.74 15.06 -6.51
C ILE A 47 11.63 13.89 -6.04
N GLY A 48 11.74 12.82 -6.84
CA GLY A 48 12.56 11.65 -6.52
C GLY A 48 11.86 10.55 -5.72
N CYS A 49 10.56 10.69 -5.43
CA CYS A 49 9.76 9.64 -4.80
C CYS A 49 9.48 8.49 -5.77
N VAL A 50 9.48 7.26 -5.25
CA VAL A 50 9.13 6.06 -6.01
C VAL A 50 7.77 5.56 -5.52
N THR A 51 6.82 5.46 -6.45
CA THR A 51 5.47 4.97 -6.16
C THR A 51 5.23 3.62 -6.85
N PRO A 52 4.54 2.67 -6.17
CA PRO A 52 4.09 1.45 -6.82
C PRO A 52 3.03 1.78 -7.86
N VAL A 53 3.07 1.08 -9.00
CA VAL A 53 2.02 1.12 -10.02
C VAL A 53 1.32 -0.22 -10.01
N THR A 54 -0.01 -0.21 -9.86
CA THR A 54 -0.85 -1.40 -9.93
C THR A 54 -1.74 -1.35 -11.18
N ALA A 55 -2.57 -2.38 -11.38
CA ALA A 55 -3.49 -2.43 -12.52
C ALA A 55 -4.70 -1.51 -12.33
N HIS A 56 -5.22 -1.39 -11.10
CA HIS A 56 -6.35 -0.52 -10.77
C HIS A 56 -5.93 0.91 -10.48
N GLU A 57 -4.83 1.11 -9.76
CA GLU A 57 -4.37 2.45 -9.39
C GLU A 57 -3.18 2.88 -10.26
N VAL A 58 -3.51 3.67 -11.27
CA VAL A 58 -2.53 4.53 -11.92
C VAL A 58 -2.40 5.79 -11.07
N LEU A 59 -1.49 5.75 -10.08
CA LEU A 59 -0.92 6.95 -9.44
C LEU A 59 -1.91 7.80 -8.65
N ASN A 60 -2.71 7.19 -7.77
CA ASN A 60 -3.39 7.99 -6.77
C ASN A 60 -2.38 8.50 -5.74
N SER A 61 -2.31 9.82 -5.57
CA SER A 61 -1.38 10.56 -4.71
C SER A 61 -1.63 10.37 -3.21
N ASN A 62 -2.03 9.16 -2.78
CA ASN A 62 -2.27 8.86 -1.38
C ASN A 62 -1.01 8.16 -0.84
N ASP A 63 -0.08 9.00 -0.37
CA ASP A 63 1.37 8.78 -0.32
C ASP A 63 1.90 7.73 0.69
N PHE A 64 1.11 6.73 1.11
CA PHE A 64 1.57 5.77 2.13
C PHE A 64 1.13 4.33 1.84
N HIS A 65 1.38 3.83 0.63
CA HIS A 65 1.13 2.43 0.31
C HIS A 65 2.01 1.50 1.16
N ALA A 66 1.38 0.51 1.78
CA ALA A 66 2.09 -0.60 2.40
C ALA A 66 2.40 -1.64 1.33
N ILE A 67 3.68 -1.96 1.15
CA ILE A 67 4.17 -2.83 0.08
C ILE A 67 4.68 -4.12 0.70
N LEU A 68 4.05 -5.24 0.38
CA LEU A 68 4.61 -6.56 0.62
C LEU A 68 5.76 -6.81 -0.34
N CYS A 69 6.94 -7.06 0.20
CA CYS A 69 8.16 -7.35 -0.53
C CYS A 69 8.31 -8.88 -0.74
N PRO A 70 9.12 -9.32 -1.73
CA PRO A 70 9.38 -10.74 -1.98
C PRO A 70 10.03 -11.49 -0.81
N ASP A 71 10.67 -10.76 0.11
CA ASP A 71 11.25 -11.32 1.34
C ASP A 71 10.20 -11.57 2.44
N GLY A 72 8.94 -11.24 2.19
CA GLY A 72 7.82 -11.38 3.12
C GLY A 72 7.61 -10.19 4.05
N ALA A 73 8.51 -9.20 4.06
CA ALA A 73 8.35 -8.00 4.87
C ALA A 73 7.39 -7.00 4.22
N VAL A 74 6.73 -6.17 5.03
CA VAL A 74 5.91 -5.06 4.54
C VAL A 74 6.64 -3.75 4.80
N ARG A 75 6.70 -2.87 3.80
CA ARG A 75 7.38 -1.58 3.88
C ARG A 75 6.46 -0.46 3.41
N ALA A 76 6.44 0.65 4.11
CA ALA A 76 5.80 1.88 3.72
C ALA A 76 6.82 3.03 3.86
N TYR A 77 6.44 4.24 3.47
CA TYR A 77 7.35 5.40 3.50
C TYR A 77 8.01 5.64 4.88
N ASN A 78 7.24 5.51 5.98
CA ASN A 78 7.72 5.76 7.35
C ASN A 78 7.63 4.54 8.28
N ASP A 79 7.15 3.40 7.78
CA ASP A 79 6.85 2.24 8.61
C ASP A 79 7.36 0.95 7.96
N ALA A 80 7.60 -0.06 8.79
CA ALA A 80 7.96 -1.40 8.34
C ALA A 80 7.37 -2.45 9.29
N TRP A 81 7.02 -3.60 8.73
CA TRP A 81 6.53 -4.76 9.48
C TRP A 81 7.26 -6.01 9.00
N GLU A 82 7.56 -6.91 9.93
CA GLU A 82 8.24 -8.18 9.64
C GLU A 82 7.44 -9.09 8.71
N SER A 83 6.11 -8.91 8.66
CA SER A 83 5.22 -9.72 7.84
C SER A 83 3.89 -9.02 7.58
N GLU A 84 3.15 -9.52 6.60
CA GLU A 84 1.77 -9.13 6.33
C GLU A 84 0.86 -9.32 7.55
N ALA A 85 1.04 -10.40 8.32
CA ALA A 85 0.24 -10.66 9.51
C ALA A 85 0.40 -9.54 10.56
N LYS A 86 1.64 -9.07 10.77
CA LYS A 86 1.92 -7.94 11.67
C LYS A 86 1.33 -6.63 11.19
N TRP A 87 1.35 -6.39 9.88
CA TRP A 87 0.69 -5.24 9.28
C TRP A 87 -0.82 -5.30 9.50
N LEU A 88 -1.46 -6.45 9.22
CA LEU A 88 -2.89 -6.66 9.39
C LEU A 88 -3.34 -6.46 10.85
N ASP A 89 -2.59 -7.03 11.81
CA ASP A 89 -2.87 -6.86 13.24
C ASP A 89 -2.87 -5.37 13.64
N GLN A 90 -1.94 -4.58 13.10
CA GLN A 90 -1.90 -3.15 13.36
C GLN A 90 -3.08 -2.42 12.71
N GLN A 91 -3.48 -2.78 11.48
CA GLN A 91 -4.65 -2.16 10.85
C GLN A 91 -5.94 -2.46 11.63
N LYS A 92 -6.12 -3.71 12.08
CA LYS A 92 -7.24 -4.10 12.96
C LYS A 92 -7.28 -3.27 14.24
N ALA A 93 -6.12 -2.99 14.85
CA ALA A 93 -6.03 -2.16 16.06
C ALA A 93 -6.40 -0.68 15.84
N LYS A 94 -6.28 -0.14 14.62
CA LYS A 94 -6.66 1.25 14.30
C LYS A 94 -8.18 1.42 14.26
N VAL A 95 -8.90 0.48 13.66
CA VAL A 95 -10.38 0.52 13.57
C VAL A 95 -11.02 0.53 14.96
N SER A 96 -10.49 -0.26 15.90
CA SER A 96 -10.97 -0.29 17.28
C SER A 96 -10.79 1.04 18.04
N ARG A 97 -9.86 1.90 17.62
CA ARG A 97 -9.59 3.19 18.28
C ARG A 97 -10.48 4.32 17.76
N ASP A 98 -10.87 4.27 16.50
CA ASP A 98 -11.67 5.33 15.87
C ASP A 98 -13.17 5.23 16.19
N GLN A 99 -13.64 4.08 16.71
CA GLN A 99 -15.00 3.92 17.24
C GLN A 99 -15.18 4.41 18.71
N LEU A 100 -14.13 4.96 19.34
CA LEU A 100 -14.16 5.49 20.71
C LEU A 100 -14.12 7.03 20.78
N ARG A 101 -14.40 7.73 19.67
CA ARG A 101 -14.48 9.20 19.61
C ARG A 101 -15.87 9.69 19.28
#